data_AF-A0A7S1ZVE3-F1
#
_entry.id   AF-A0A7S1ZVE3-F1
#
_cell.length_a   1.000
_cell.length_b   1.000
_cell.length_c   1.000
_cell.angle_alpha   90.00
_cell.angle_beta   90.00
_cell.angle_gamma   90.00
#
_symmetry.space_group_name_H-M   'P 1'
#
loop_
_entity.id
_entity.type
_entity.pdbx_description
1 polymer ?
#
loop_
_entity_poly.entity_id
_entity_poly.type
_entity_poly.pdbx_seq_one_letter_code
_entity_poly.pdbx_strand_id
1 'polypeptide(L)'
;MRTTSIFLLLLAAPSAAFSPWPLPKAHDGRRFTGLAMFNDYLSTLEPTAPPPAFETDETNDNAAAPASDASVDWSSFSPGVAAPPAPPAEPAYVEPATPPAATTAPPPPNNQHKSTPSHNIGNLLLQRTIQTQLYYLADLRDEPTYAWLRSFLDQNHLDDRGRFNELDGIHYSWHDYLHQLQNAPPFTITVQLAPPRLSAQQKRNPYLAQQVSGKSYEETINPAQIYQTIKAVARSLEKEWADDLASLAASDRERVRLYFDREVPRLQTQEYREREYYLKMQVVAGGEGDDQGTPLYKLNARLVARFATRVALHSLVDELQENIAAAAQSSDGGGSSVDEETRQKAAQWLLHFSNEWLPRLRKGADDAKRRGMGTPPPGQWQRLCDGADAEDVTEALWQELPQLFAEVNDETKTLYAPEALSARLRGARADVCDMLAEELRVLMANEFS
;
A
#
# COMPACT_ATOMS: atom_id res chain seq x y z
N MET A 1 27.42 4.62 -55.57
CA MET A 1 27.55 5.64 -54.51
C MET A 1 26.55 6.73 -54.79
N ARG A 2 25.39 6.69 -54.13
CA ARG A 2 24.34 7.71 -54.23
C ARG A 2 24.11 8.23 -52.81
N THR A 3 24.47 9.48 -52.57
CA THR A 3 24.25 10.22 -51.33
C THR A 3 22.87 10.87 -51.40
N THR A 4 22.00 10.47 -50.48
CA THR A 4 20.66 11.05 -50.33
C THR A 4 20.70 12.07 -49.21
N SER A 5 20.67 13.35 -49.55
CA SER A 5 20.50 14.45 -48.59
C SER A 5 19.01 14.62 -48.26
N ILE A 6 18.66 14.50 -46.98
CA ILE A 6 17.31 14.77 -46.46
C ILE A 6 17.28 16.23 -45.98
N PHE A 7 16.42 17.04 -46.59
CA PHE A 7 16.08 18.40 -46.17
C PHE A 7 15.03 18.32 -45.04
N LEU A 8 15.35 18.87 -43.88
CA LEU A 8 14.44 19.02 -42.75
C LEU A 8 13.77 20.41 -42.81
N LEU A 9 12.46 20.43 -43.05
CA LEU A 9 11.62 21.62 -43.08
C LEU A 9 11.09 21.88 -41.66
N LEU A 10 11.59 22.93 -41.01
CA LEU A 10 11.01 23.49 -39.78
C LEU A 10 9.72 24.25 -40.12
N LEU A 11 8.59 23.76 -39.61
CA LEU A 11 7.34 24.51 -39.55
C LEU A 11 7.19 25.16 -38.17
N ALA A 12 7.16 26.49 -38.16
CA ALA A 12 6.85 27.30 -36.98
C ALA A 12 5.32 27.29 -36.73
N ALA A 13 4.92 26.94 -35.51
CA ALA A 13 3.54 27.06 -35.05
C ALA A 13 3.32 28.40 -34.31
N PRO A 14 2.17 29.07 -34.48
CA PRO A 14 1.90 30.35 -33.86
C PRO A 14 1.48 30.21 -32.39
N SER A 15 2.01 31.12 -31.57
CA SER A 15 1.69 31.31 -30.15
C SER A 15 0.25 31.81 -29.97
N ALA A 16 -0.62 30.97 -29.41
CA ALA A 16 -1.95 31.37 -28.94
C ALA A 16 -1.89 31.67 -27.43
N ALA A 17 -2.31 32.88 -27.06
CA ALA A 17 -2.36 33.36 -25.68
C ALA A 17 -3.41 32.58 -24.87
N PHE A 18 -2.95 31.96 -23.78
CA PHE A 18 -3.81 31.33 -22.78
C PHE A 18 -4.38 32.39 -21.83
N SER A 19 -5.71 32.45 -21.72
CA SER A 19 -6.41 33.27 -20.74
C SER A 19 -6.57 32.48 -19.42
N PRO A 20 -6.26 33.04 -18.25
CA PRO A 20 -6.34 32.30 -16.98
C PRO A 20 -7.80 32.11 -16.53
N TRP A 21 -8.16 30.87 -16.24
CA TRP A 21 -9.41 30.52 -15.57
C TRP A 21 -9.29 30.80 -14.05
N PRO A 22 -10.38 31.19 -13.36
CA PRO A 22 -10.31 31.57 -11.96
C PRO A 22 -10.20 30.34 -11.05
N LEU A 23 -9.25 30.39 -10.12
CA LEU A 23 -9.05 29.39 -9.06
C LEU A 23 -10.24 29.39 -8.08
N PRO A 24 -10.73 28.21 -7.65
CA PRO A 24 -11.68 28.12 -6.55
C PRO A 24 -11.00 28.42 -5.22
N LYS A 25 -11.72 29.15 -4.35
CA LYS A 25 -11.29 29.53 -3.00
C LYS A 25 -11.11 28.27 -2.12
N ALA A 26 -9.94 28.13 -1.52
CA ALA A 26 -9.65 27.12 -0.51
C ALA A 26 -10.49 27.39 0.76
N HIS A 27 -11.23 26.38 1.21
CA HIS A 27 -11.91 26.37 2.51
C HIS A 27 -11.04 25.69 3.57
N ASP A 28 -10.83 26.42 4.66
CA ASP A 28 -10.46 26.05 6.04
C ASP A 28 -9.44 24.92 6.27
N GLY A 29 -8.22 25.35 6.59
CA GLY A 29 -7.17 24.52 7.16
C GLY A 29 -7.42 24.20 8.63
N ARG A 30 -7.40 22.90 8.95
CA ARG A 30 -7.00 22.41 10.27
C ARG A 30 -5.56 21.91 10.16
N ARG A 31 -4.62 22.75 10.61
CA ARG A 31 -3.25 22.31 10.91
C ARG A 31 -3.31 21.43 12.16
N PHE A 32 -2.97 20.15 12.03
CA PHE A 32 -2.54 19.35 13.16
C PHE A 32 -1.15 19.85 13.56
N THR A 33 -1.04 20.57 14.68
CA THR A 33 0.25 20.99 15.22
C THR A 33 0.76 19.91 16.18
N GLY A 34 1.98 19.40 15.98
CA GLY A 34 2.67 18.45 16.85
C GLY A 34 2.95 18.93 18.29
N LEU A 35 2.47 20.12 18.65
CA LEU A 35 2.62 20.72 19.98
C LEU A 35 1.77 20.02 21.06
N ALA A 36 0.67 19.37 20.67
CA ALA A 36 -0.19 18.65 21.62
C ALA A 36 0.47 17.35 22.14
N MET A 37 1.37 16.73 21.38
CA MET A 37 2.04 15.48 21.79
C MET A 37 3.19 15.70 22.78
N PHE A 38 3.80 16.89 22.80
CA PHE A 38 4.93 17.18 23.67
C PHE A 38 4.51 17.49 25.12
N ASN A 39 3.35 18.13 25.32
CA ASN A 39 2.86 18.45 26.66
C ASN A 39 2.38 17.21 27.44
N ASP A 40 1.93 16.16 26.75
CA ASP A 40 1.50 14.90 27.37
C ASP A 40 2.70 14.01 27.76
N TYR A 41 3.85 14.22 27.12
CA TYR A 41 5.10 13.52 27.48
C TYR A 41 5.78 14.17 28.69
N LEU A 42 5.83 15.51 28.75
CA LEU A 42 6.42 16.22 29.89
C LEU A 42 5.64 16.02 31.20
N SER A 43 4.32 15.81 31.13
CA SER A 43 3.48 15.54 32.31
C SER A 43 3.72 14.16 32.95
N THR A 44 4.36 13.23 32.23
CA THR A 44 4.67 11.88 32.74
C THR A 44 6.04 11.76 33.43
N LEU A 45 6.86 12.82 33.39
CA LEU A 45 8.19 12.85 33.99
C LEU A 45 8.26 13.57 35.35
N GLU A 46 7.16 14.18 35.82
CA GLU A 46 7.07 14.73 37.18
C GLU A 46 6.52 13.68 38.17
N PRO A 47 7.16 13.45 39.33
CA PRO A 47 6.64 12.54 40.34
C PRO A 47 5.39 13.15 40.98
N THR A 48 4.21 12.70 40.55
CA THR A 48 2.92 13.13 41.09
C THR A 48 2.67 12.45 42.44
N ALA A 49 2.46 13.28 43.46
CA ALA A 49 1.99 12.86 44.78
C ALA A 49 0.64 12.10 44.69
N PRO A 50 0.35 11.15 45.60
CA PRO A 50 -0.88 10.37 45.53
C PRO A 50 -2.13 11.25 45.72
N PRO A 51 -3.19 11.02 44.94
CA PRO A 51 -4.43 11.79 45.07
C PRO A 51 -5.17 11.44 46.38
N PRO A 52 -5.87 12.41 47.01
CA PRO A 52 -6.76 12.12 48.13
C PRO A 52 -7.99 11.34 47.65
N ALA A 53 -8.37 10.32 48.43
CA ALA A 53 -9.62 9.60 48.28
C ALA A 53 -10.80 10.48 48.73
N PHE A 54 -11.93 10.42 48.01
CA PHE A 54 -13.32 10.78 48.41
C PHE A 54 -14.14 10.93 47.11
N GLU A 55 -15.44 10.68 46.99
CA GLU A 55 -16.51 10.09 47.80
C GLU A 55 -17.64 9.88 46.76
N THR A 56 -18.34 8.74 46.79
CA THR A 56 -19.51 8.53 45.91
C THR A 56 -20.70 9.23 46.54
N ASP A 57 -21.28 10.22 45.87
CA ASP A 57 -22.59 10.75 46.24
C ASP A 57 -23.56 10.65 45.07
N GLU A 58 -24.67 9.96 45.36
CA GLU A 58 -25.85 9.83 44.53
C GLU A 58 -26.65 11.13 44.63
N THR A 59 -27.21 11.63 43.53
CA THR A 59 -28.52 12.30 43.60
C THR A 59 -29.19 12.37 42.23
N ASN A 60 -30.37 11.77 42.24
CA ASN A 60 -31.52 11.92 41.37
C ASN A 60 -31.91 13.41 41.23
N ASP A 61 -32.31 13.87 40.04
CA ASP A 61 -33.58 14.60 39.91
C ASP A 61 -34.04 14.89 38.47
N ASN A 62 -35.36 14.77 38.33
CA ASN A 62 -36.19 15.05 37.16
C ASN A 62 -36.21 16.53 36.76
N ALA A 63 -36.45 16.83 35.47
CA ALA A 63 -37.71 17.46 35.01
C ALA A 63 -37.68 17.99 33.56
N ALA A 64 -38.81 17.73 32.88
CA ALA A 64 -39.54 18.59 31.95
C ALA A 64 -39.04 18.79 30.49
N ALA A 65 -39.88 18.29 29.58
CA ALA A 65 -40.03 18.67 28.17
C ALA A 65 -40.65 20.10 28.02
N PRO A 66 -40.80 20.62 26.78
CA PRO A 66 -42.04 20.29 26.04
C PRO A 66 -41.90 20.07 24.52
N ALA A 67 -42.97 19.45 24.02
CA ALA A 67 -43.37 19.04 22.68
C ALA A 67 -43.39 20.12 21.57
N SER A 68 -43.29 19.65 20.32
CA SER A 68 -44.21 20.08 19.24
C SER A 68 -44.26 19.09 18.07
N ASP A 69 -45.45 18.54 17.89
CA ASP A 69 -46.16 17.99 16.72
C ASP A 69 -45.57 18.06 15.30
N ALA A 70 -45.69 16.94 14.57
CA ALA A 70 -46.40 16.85 13.28
C ALA A 70 -46.45 15.38 12.79
N SER A 71 -47.55 14.67 13.04
CA SER A 71 -47.88 13.39 12.39
C SER A 71 -48.84 13.66 11.22
N VAL A 72 -48.43 13.29 10.00
CA VAL A 72 -49.29 13.33 8.82
C VAL A 72 -49.92 11.96 8.60
N ASP A 73 -51.24 11.92 8.72
CA ASP A 73 -52.12 10.79 8.46
C ASP A 73 -52.39 10.67 6.95
N TRP A 74 -52.11 9.50 6.37
CA TRP A 74 -52.30 9.17 4.96
C TRP A 74 -53.30 8.02 4.75
N SER A 75 -54.33 7.92 5.60
CA SER A 75 -55.33 6.83 5.51
C SER A 75 -56.63 7.22 4.82
N SER A 76 -56.60 7.50 3.50
CA SER A 76 -57.81 7.36 2.66
C SER A 76 -57.52 7.57 1.17
N PHE A 77 -57.31 6.50 0.40
CA PHE A 77 -57.71 6.40 -1.01
C PHE A 77 -57.70 4.92 -1.44
N SER A 78 -58.89 4.36 -1.65
CA SER A 78 -59.06 3.08 -2.35
C SER A 78 -59.79 3.33 -3.66
N PRO A 79 -59.19 2.97 -4.79
CA PRO A 79 -59.93 2.46 -5.93
C PRO A 79 -59.60 0.98 -6.11
N GLY A 80 -60.65 0.16 -6.18
CA GLY A 80 -60.53 -1.26 -6.46
C GLY A 80 -59.91 -1.49 -7.83
N VAL A 81 -58.73 -2.12 -7.85
CA VAL A 81 -58.09 -2.67 -9.03
C VAL A 81 -57.87 -4.15 -8.76
N ALA A 82 -58.33 -4.99 -9.69
CA ALA A 82 -58.21 -6.44 -9.63
C ALA A 82 -56.75 -6.87 -9.43
N ALA A 83 -56.54 -7.85 -8.54
CA ALA A 83 -55.24 -8.38 -8.20
C ALA A 83 -54.49 -8.87 -9.45
N PRO A 84 -53.24 -8.40 -9.70
CA PRO A 84 -52.41 -9.01 -10.72
C PRO A 84 -52.07 -10.46 -10.33
N PRO A 85 -51.95 -11.38 -11.31
CA PRO A 85 -51.55 -12.76 -11.05
C PRO A 85 -50.18 -12.77 -10.34
N ALA A 86 -50.05 -13.64 -9.34
CA ALA A 86 -48.82 -13.83 -8.58
C ALA A 86 -47.62 -13.99 -9.52
N PRO A 87 -46.51 -13.27 -9.27
CA PRO A 87 -45.29 -13.47 -10.06
C PRO A 87 -44.86 -14.94 -9.95
N PRO A 88 -44.42 -15.57 -11.07
CA PRO A 88 -43.86 -16.91 -11.01
C PRO A 88 -42.69 -16.91 -10.02
N ALA A 89 -42.68 -17.90 -9.13
CA ALA A 89 -41.63 -18.09 -8.13
C ALA A 89 -40.26 -17.93 -8.80
N GLU A 90 -39.45 -17.00 -8.29
CA GLU A 90 -38.07 -16.85 -8.72
C GLU A 90 -37.37 -18.21 -8.59
N PRO A 91 -36.62 -18.67 -9.59
CA PRO A 91 -35.83 -19.87 -9.45
C PRO A 91 -34.89 -19.65 -8.28
N ALA A 92 -34.96 -20.54 -7.29
CA ALA A 92 -34.08 -20.54 -6.14
C ALA A 92 -32.63 -20.37 -6.62
N TYR A 93 -31.97 -19.31 -6.15
CA TYR A 93 -30.54 -19.12 -6.36
C TYR A 93 -29.84 -20.33 -5.71
N VAL A 94 -29.38 -21.26 -6.54
CA VAL A 94 -28.50 -22.34 -6.10
C VAL A 94 -27.14 -21.70 -5.96
N GLU A 95 -26.76 -21.44 -4.71
CA GLU A 95 -25.40 -21.03 -4.36
C GLU A 95 -24.43 -22.02 -5.02
N PRO A 96 -23.43 -21.55 -5.79
CA PRO A 96 -22.50 -22.44 -6.47
C PRO A 96 -21.86 -23.36 -5.43
N ALA A 97 -21.87 -24.66 -5.71
CA ALA A 97 -21.26 -25.67 -4.85
C ALA A 97 -19.86 -25.19 -4.45
N THR A 98 -19.65 -25.01 -3.14
CA THR A 98 -18.35 -24.65 -2.59
C THR A 98 -17.33 -25.60 -3.23
N PRO A 99 -16.25 -25.10 -3.85
CA PRO A 99 -15.20 -25.98 -4.35
C PRO A 99 -14.82 -26.95 -3.24
N PRO A 100 -14.52 -28.23 -3.53
CA PRO A 100 -14.17 -29.21 -2.51
C PRO A 100 -13.11 -28.56 -1.63
N ALA A 101 -13.49 -28.31 -0.37
CA ALA A 101 -12.65 -27.57 0.56
C ALA A 101 -11.27 -28.21 0.47
N ALA A 102 -10.29 -27.42 0.01
CA ALA A 102 -8.90 -27.86 0.01
C ALA A 102 -8.67 -28.38 1.43
N THR A 103 -8.46 -29.69 1.55
CA THR A 103 -8.37 -30.42 2.81
C THR A 103 -7.58 -29.55 3.76
N THR A 104 -8.22 -29.05 4.82
CA THR A 104 -7.63 -28.16 5.81
C THR A 104 -6.52 -28.93 6.49
N ALA A 105 -5.34 -28.92 5.87
CA ALA A 105 -4.14 -29.44 6.46
C ALA A 105 -3.88 -28.62 7.73
N PRO A 106 -3.58 -29.28 8.86
CA PRO A 106 -3.25 -28.56 10.08
C PRO A 106 -2.10 -27.59 9.77
N PRO A 107 -2.16 -26.34 10.28
CA PRO A 107 -1.13 -25.36 10.01
C PRO A 107 0.24 -25.93 10.45
N PRO A 108 1.28 -25.82 9.60
CA PRO A 108 2.58 -26.39 9.92
C PRO A 108 3.13 -25.75 11.21
N PRO A 109 3.86 -26.52 12.04
CA PRO A 109 4.48 -26.01 13.24
C PRO A 109 5.42 -24.85 12.90
N ASN A 110 5.16 -23.70 13.50
CA ASN A 110 5.86 -22.44 13.29
C ASN A 110 7.30 -22.56 13.82
N ASN A 111 8.24 -23.03 12.97
CA ASN A 111 9.66 -23.12 13.29
C ASN A 111 10.29 -21.72 13.26
N GLN A 112 10.18 -21.00 14.36
CA GLN A 112 10.83 -19.71 14.57
C GLN A 112 12.35 -19.90 14.75
N HIS A 113 13.10 -19.87 13.65
CA HIS A 113 14.54 -19.64 13.68
C HIS A 113 14.82 -18.25 14.25
N LYS A 114 15.84 -18.13 15.11
CA LYS A 114 16.30 -16.87 15.73
C LYS A 114 16.43 -15.77 14.67
N SER A 115 15.53 -14.79 14.78
CA SER A 115 15.28 -13.77 13.78
C SER A 115 16.34 -12.68 13.84
N THR A 116 17.18 -12.58 12.81
CA THR A 116 17.46 -11.24 12.25
C THR A 116 16.11 -10.59 11.92
N PRO A 117 15.95 -9.26 11.94
CA PRO A 117 14.68 -8.62 11.57
C PRO A 117 14.32 -9.03 10.14
N SER A 118 13.59 -10.14 10.02
CA SER A 118 13.56 -10.94 8.80
C SER A 118 12.53 -10.34 7.87
N HIS A 119 12.89 -9.22 7.27
CA HIS A 119 12.27 -8.81 6.05
C HIS A 119 12.38 -9.99 5.07
N ASN A 120 11.25 -10.40 4.51
CA ASN A 120 11.19 -11.51 3.58
C ASN A 120 10.73 -10.95 2.24
N ILE A 121 11.69 -10.53 1.42
CA ILE A 121 11.39 -9.98 0.09
C ILE A 121 10.73 -11.02 -0.82
N GLY A 122 10.98 -12.31 -0.59
CA GLY A 122 10.30 -13.42 -1.27
C GLY A 122 8.79 -13.45 -1.02
N ASN A 123 8.36 -13.23 0.23
CA ASN A 123 6.94 -13.11 0.57
C ASN A 123 6.29 -11.91 -0.14
N LEU A 124 6.98 -10.77 -0.20
CA LEU A 124 6.49 -9.59 -0.90
C LEU A 124 6.40 -9.83 -2.41
N LEU A 125 7.43 -10.44 -3.01
CA LEU A 125 7.47 -10.80 -4.42
C LEU A 125 6.33 -11.74 -4.78
N LEU A 126 6.11 -12.80 -4.00
CA LEU A 126 5.01 -13.72 -4.22
C LEU A 126 3.65 -13.04 -4.08
N GLN A 127 3.44 -12.24 -3.03
CA GLN A 127 2.23 -11.46 -2.86
C GLN A 127 1.93 -10.66 -4.14
N ARG A 128 2.92 -9.92 -4.65
CA ARG A 128 2.72 -9.12 -5.87
C ARG A 128 2.55 -9.94 -7.13
N THR A 129 3.23 -11.07 -7.21
CA THR A 129 3.06 -12.01 -8.32
C THR A 129 1.63 -12.52 -8.40
N ILE A 130 1.03 -12.90 -7.26
CA ILE A 130 -0.38 -13.34 -7.19
C ILE A 130 -1.31 -12.22 -7.62
N GLN A 131 -1.11 -11.01 -7.10
CA GLN A 131 -1.95 -9.85 -7.45
C GLN A 131 -1.88 -9.49 -8.94
N THR A 132 -0.69 -9.50 -9.53
CA THR A 132 -0.49 -9.28 -10.96
C THR A 132 -1.13 -10.40 -11.79
N GLN A 133 -1.03 -11.66 -11.35
CA GLN A 133 -1.67 -12.78 -12.04
C GLN A 133 -3.19 -12.70 -11.97
N LEU A 134 -3.76 -12.35 -10.83
CA LEU A 134 -5.20 -12.14 -10.68
C LEU A 134 -5.70 -11.00 -11.58
N TYR A 135 -4.91 -9.93 -11.72
CA TYR A 135 -5.19 -8.87 -12.69
C TYR A 135 -5.28 -9.41 -14.12
N TYR A 136 -4.29 -10.20 -14.56
CA TYR A 136 -4.32 -10.80 -15.90
C TYR A 136 -5.50 -11.75 -16.11
N LEU A 137 -5.82 -12.59 -15.13
CA LEU A 137 -6.95 -13.52 -15.22
C LEU A 137 -8.29 -12.77 -15.35
N ALA A 138 -8.45 -11.67 -14.60
CA ALA A 138 -9.64 -10.82 -14.69
C ALA A 138 -9.74 -10.13 -16.08
N ASP A 139 -8.64 -9.64 -16.63
CA ASP A 139 -8.62 -8.99 -17.94
C ASP A 139 -8.91 -9.98 -19.09
N LEU A 140 -8.35 -11.19 -18.99
CA LEU A 140 -8.61 -12.30 -19.92
C LEU A 140 -9.98 -12.95 -19.72
N ARG A 141 -10.72 -12.57 -18.66
CA ARG A 141 -12.03 -13.14 -18.28
C ARG A 141 -12.00 -14.64 -17.99
N ASP A 142 -10.89 -15.13 -17.45
CA ASP A 142 -10.75 -16.49 -16.92
C ASP A 142 -11.25 -16.55 -15.47
N GLU A 143 -12.57 -16.43 -15.32
CA GLU A 143 -13.25 -16.38 -14.02
C GLU A 143 -13.02 -17.63 -13.16
N PRO A 144 -13.05 -18.87 -13.71
CA PRO A 144 -12.76 -20.07 -12.94
C PRO A 144 -11.38 -20.08 -12.29
N THR A 145 -10.34 -19.81 -13.08
CA THR A 145 -8.97 -19.80 -12.58
C THR A 145 -8.76 -18.64 -11.61
N TYR A 146 -9.34 -17.47 -11.90
CA TYR A 146 -9.32 -16.30 -11.02
C TYR A 146 -9.95 -16.61 -9.65
N ALA A 147 -11.17 -17.13 -9.62
CA ALA A 147 -11.89 -17.44 -8.39
C ALA A 147 -11.16 -18.52 -7.56
N TRP A 148 -10.58 -19.51 -8.22
CA TRP A 148 -9.78 -20.53 -7.54
C TRP A 148 -8.48 -19.95 -6.97
N LEU A 149 -7.68 -19.24 -7.76
CA LEU A 149 -6.40 -18.69 -7.30
C LEU A 149 -6.61 -17.67 -6.16
N ARG A 150 -7.69 -16.88 -6.21
CA ARG A 150 -8.08 -15.95 -5.16
C ARG A 150 -8.34 -16.66 -3.83
N SER A 151 -9.01 -17.81 -3.87
CA SER A 151 -9.39 -18.57 -2.67
C SER A 151 -8.34 -19.57 -2.21
N PHE A 152 -7.32 -19.82 -3.04
CA PHE A 152 -6.23 -20.73 -2.73
C PHE A 152 -5.49 -20.27 -1.47
N LEU A 153 -5.44 -21.16 -0.45
CA LEU A 153 -4.86 -20.89 0.87
C LEU A 153 -5.39 -19.61 1.54
N ASP A 154 -6.69 -19.34 1.37
CA ASP A 154 -7.40 -18.21 1.99
C ASP A 154 -6.74 -16.84 1.75
N GLN A 155 -6.27 -16.60 0.52
CA GLN A 155 -5.68 -15.32 0.10
C GLN A 155 -6.71 -14.36 -0.53
N ASN A 156 -7.97 -14.44 -0.09
CA ASN A 156 -9.08 -13.72 -0.70
C ASN A 156 -8.94 -12.18 -0.65
N HIS A 157 -8.16 -11.67 0.31
CA HIS A 157 -7.87 -10.26 0.54
C HIS A 157 -6.84 -9.67 -0.43
N LEU A 158 -6.03 -10.49 -1.10
CA LEU A 158 -5.06 -10.00 -2.09
C LEU A 158 -5.74 -9.41 -3.33
N ASP A 159 -6.97 -9.85 -3.59
CA ASP A 159 -7.81 -9.45 -4.71
C ASP A 159 -8.82 -8.35 -4.35
N ASP A 160 -8.34 -7.25 -3.79
CA ASP A 160 -9.19 -6.06 -3.57
C ASP A 160 -9.33 -5.23 -4.86
N ARG A 161 -9.40 -5.89 -6.04
CA ARG A 161 -9.48 -5.22 -7.37
C ARG A 161 -8.36 -4.19 -7.59
N GLY A 162 -7.13 -4.57 -7.28
CA GLY A 162 -5.95 -3.69 -7.35
C GLY A 162 -5.84 -2.68 -6.21
N ARG A 163 -6.74 -2.71 -5.22
CA ARG A 163 -6.65 -1.83 -4.06
C ARG A 163 -5.67 -2.34 -3.01
N PHE A 164 -5.51 -3.65 -2.84
CA PHE A 164 -4.60 -4.14 -1.81
C PHE A 164 -3.15 -3.78 -2.16
N ASN A 165 -2.58 -2.84 -1.40
CA ASN A 165 -1.26 -2.26 -1.63
C ASN A 165 -0.43 -2.26 -0.33
N GLU A 166 -0.84 -3.10 0.62
CA GLU A 166 -0.19 -3.25 1.91
C GLU A 166 1.05 -4.16 1.81
N LEU A 167 1.99 -4.01 2.73
CA LEU A 167 3.12 -4.91 2.94
C LEU A 167 2.69 -6.08 3.86
N ASP A 168 3.27 -7.26 3.62
CA ASP A 168 3.05 -8.49 4.39
C ASP A 168 1.58 -8.94 4.42
N GLY A 169 0.94 -8.96 3.25
CA GLY A 169 -0.40 -9.51 3.07
C GLY A 169 -0.40 -11.04 3.05
N ILE A 170 0.68 -11.70 2.63
CA ILE A 170 0.69 -13.16 2.53
C ILE A 170 0.84 -13.80 3.92
N HIS A 171 0.00 -14.79 4.20
CA HIS A 171 -0.01 -15.50 5.49
C HIS A 171 0.93 -16.70 5.55
N TYR A 172 1.36 -17.19 4.39
CA TYR A 172 2.22 -18.35 4.25
C TYR A 172 3.62 -17.91 3.83
N SER A 173 4.64 -18.70 4.19
CA SER A 173 5.96 -18.53 3.58
C SER A 173 5.83 -18.73 2.07
N TRP A 174 6.60 -17.97 1.29
CA TRP A 174 6.51 -18.04 -0.16
C TRP A 174 6.87 -19.44 -0.67
N HIS A 175 7.81 -20.12 -0.02
CA HIS A 175 8.20 -21.49 -0.33
C HIS A 175 7.05 -22.48 -0.09
N ASP A 176 6.39 -22.41 1.08
CA ASP A 176 5.28 -23.31 1.40
C ASP A 176 4.08 -23.08 0.48
N TYR A 177 3.81 -21.83 0.12
CA TYR A 177 2.74 -21.49 -0.83
C TYR A 177 3.02 -22.11 -2.21
N LEU A 178 4.23 -21.92 -2.74
CA LEU A 178 4.63 -22.44 -4.04
C LEU A 178 4.66 -23.98 -4.06
N HIS A 179 5.16 -24.60 -3.00
CA HIS A 179 5.16 -26.05 -2.85
C HIS A 179 3.73 -26.61 -2.83
N GLN A 180 2.80 -25.98 -2.11
CA GLN A 180 1.40 -26.39 -2.10
C GLN A 180 0.74 -26.18 -3.47
N LEU A 181 1.04 -25.06 -4.15
CA LEU A 181 0.49 -24.76 -5.46
C LEU A 181 0.94 -25.78 -6.53
N GLN A 182 2.22 -26.17 -6.49
CA GLN A 182 2.80 -27.16 -7.39
C GLN A 182 2.21 -28.57 -7.19
N ASN A 183 1.97 -28.97 -5.94
CA ASN A 183 1.49 -30.30 -5.60
C ASN A 183 -0.04 -30.41 -5.56
N ALA A 184 -0.78 -29.32 -5.75
CA ALA A 184 -2.23 -29.35 -5.80
C ALA A 184 -2.72 -30.14 -7.03
N PRO A 185 -3.63 -31.12 -6.86
CA PRO A 185 -4.10 -31.95 -7.96
C PRO A 185 -4.97 -31.14 -8.94
N PRO A 186 -4.93 -31.44 -10.25
CA PRO A 186 -5.90 -30.90 -11.20
C PRO A 186 -7.32 -31.34 -10.86
N PHE A 187 -8.30 -30.46 -11.11
CA PHE A 187 -9.71 -30.79 -10.92
C PHE A 187 -10.57 -30.11 -11.99
N THR A 188 -11.73 -30.71 -12.26
CA THR A 188 -12.67 -30.23 -13.29
C THR A 188 -13.89 -29.63 -12.62
N ILE A 189 -14.30 -28.46 -13.10
CA ILE A 189 -15.53 -27.80 -12.67
C ILE A 189 -16.49 -27.66 -13.85
N THR A 190 -17.79 -27.68 -13.57
CA THR A 190 -18.81 -27.38 -14.56
C THR A 190 -19.20 -25.92 -14.46
N VAL A 191 -18.80 -25.11 -15.42
CA VAL A 191 -19.15 -23.69 -15.48
C VAL A 191 -20.53 -23.57 -16.12
N GLN A 192 -21.48 -23.04 -15.37
CA GLN A 192 -22.81 -22.71 -15.88
C GLN A 192 -22.81 -21.25 -16.35
N LEU A 193 -22.90 -21.04 -17.66
CA LEU A 193 -23.04 -19.69 -18.19
C LEU A 193 -24.41 -19.15 -17.82
N ALA A 194 -24.43 -17.99 -17.17
CA ALA A 194 -25.66 -17.31 -16.86
C ALA A 194 -26.48 -17.13 -18.16
N PRO A 195 -27.76 -17.50 -18.17
CA PRO A 195 -28.58 -17.33 -19.35
C PRO A 195 -28.56 -15.85 -19.77
N PRO A 196 -28.48 -15.55 -21.08
CA PRO A 196 -28.45 -14.18 -21.54
C PRO A 196 -29.68 -13.43 -21.01
N ARG A 197 -29.48 -12.23 -20.46
CA ARG A 197 -30.58 -11.38 -20.01
C ARG A 197 -31.37 -10.91 -21.23
N LEU A 198 -32.40 -11.68 -21.59
CA LEU A 198 -33.30 -11.34 -22.68
C LEU A 198 -34.24 -10.19 -22.27
N SER A 199 -34.44 -9.24 -23.17
CA SER A 199 -35.44 -8.17 -23.00
C SER A 199 -36.86 -8.75 -22.93
N ALA A 200 -37.82 -8.00 -22.36
CA ALA A 200 -39.21 -8.46 -22.26
C ALA A 200 -39.81 -8.85 -23.62
N GLN A 201 -39.41 -8.17 -24.70
CA GLN A 201 -39.83 -8.49 -26.06
C GLN A 201 -39.15 -9.76 -26.61
N GLN A 202 -37.86 -9.97 -26.30
CA GLN A 202 -37.14 -11.20 -26.68
C GLN A 202 -37.66 -12.43 -25.93
N LYS A 203 -38.09 -12.27 -24.67
CA LYS A 203 -38.73 -13.35 -23.89
C LYS A 203 -40.03 -13.85 -24.52
N ARG A 204 -40.75 -12.99 -25.28
CA ARG A 204 -41.95 -13.38 -26.04
C ARG A 204 -41.63 -14.17 -27.31
N ASN A 205 -40.36 -14.24 -27.72
CA ASN A 205 -39.96 -15.03 -28.88
C ASN A 205 -39.70 -16.49 -28.45
N PRO A 206 -40.54 -17.46 -28.87
CA PRO A 206 -40.42 -18.85 -28.45
C PRO A 206 -39.09 -19.50 -28.90
N TYR A 207 -38.49 -19.02 -29.99
CA TYR A 207 -37.21 -19.53 -30.48
C TYR A 207 -36.04 -19.10 -29.60
N LEU A 208 -36.09 -17.89 -29.07
CA LEU A 208 -35.08 -17.41 -28.12
C LEU A 208 -35.29 -18.05 -26.75
N ALA A 209 -36.54 -18.27 -26.33
CA ALA A 209 -36.89 -18.91 -25.06
C ALA A 209 -36.31 -20.33 -24.92
N GLN A 210 -36.26 -21.12 -26.01
CA GLN A 210 -35.66 -22.46 -26.02
C GLN A 210 -34.12 -22.41 -25.91
N GLN A 211 -33.49 -21.37 -26.44
CA GLN A 211 -32.05 -21.13 -26.33
C GLN A 211 -31.60 -20.60 -24.95
N VAL A 212 -32.53 -20.29 -24.04
CA VAL A 212 -32.20 -19.84 -22.66
C VAL A 212 -31.77 -21.00 -21.76
N SER A 213 -31.79 -22.25 -22.23
CA SER A 213 -31.14 -23.34 -21.51
C SER A 213 -29.65 -23.01 -21.36
N GLY A 214 -29.24 -22.66 -20.13
CA GLY A 214 -27.89 -22.21 -19.82
C GLY A 214 -26.89 -23.21 -20.38
N LYS A 215 -25.98 -22.74 -21.23
CA LYS A 215 -24.88 -23.58 -21.73
C LYS A 215 -23.96 -23.87 -20.55
N SER A 216 -23.73 -25.14 -20.26
CA SER A 216 -22.67 -25.55 -19.35
C SER A 216 -21.51 -26.11 -20.16
N TYR A 217 -20.30 -25.89 -19.66
CA TYR A 217 -19.10 -26.53 -20.18
C TYR A 217 -18.23 -26.97 -19.00
N GLU A 218 -17.45 -28.01 -19.21
CA GLU A 218 -16.48 -28.49 -18.23
C GLU A 218 -15.15 -27.80 -18.48
N GLU A 219 -14.57 -27.26 -17.40
CA GLU A 219 -13.28 -26.59 -17.41
C GLU A 219 -12.38 -27.24 -16.39
N THR A 220 -11.15 -27.59 -16.80
CA THR A 220 -10.18 -28.25 -15.91
C THR A 220 -9.15 -27.23 -15.47
N ILE A 221 -9.12 -26.97 -14.16
CA ILE A 221 -8.12 -26.10 -13.54
C ILE A 221 -6.89 -26.96 -13.23
N ASN A 222 -5.73 -26.53 -13.70
CA ASN A 222 -4.45 -27.22 -13.50
C ASN A 222 -3.50 -26.36 -12.65
N PRO A 223 -3.44 -26.58 -11.32
CA PRO A 223 -2.59 -25.81 -10.41
C PRO A 223 -1.11 -25.79 -10.79
N ALA A 224 -0.59 -26.89 -11.34
CA ALA A 224 0.79 -26.97 -11.78
C ALA A 224 1.10 -26.00 -12.94
N GLN A 225 0.13 -25.75 -13.83
CA GLN A 225 0.28 -24.73 -14.87
C GLN A 225 0.23 -23.32 -14.28
N ILE A 226 -0.67 -23.07 -13.33
CA ILE A 226 -0.76 -21.78 -12.62
C ILE A 226 0.56 -21.49 -11.89
N TYR A 227 1.15 -22.49 -11.24
CA TYR A 227 2.47 -22.39 -10.63
C TYR A 227 3.55 -21.94 -11.62
N GLN A 228 3.60 -22.50 -12.83
CA GLN A 228 4.55 -22.07 -13.85
C GLN A 228 4.32 -20.61 -14.28
N THR A 229 3.06 -20.20 -14.42
CA THR A 229 2.72 -18.80 -14.73
C THR A 229 3.12 -17.85 -13.60
N ILE A 230 2.89 -18.23 -12.34
CA ILE A 230 3.36 -17.48 -11.16
C ILE A 230 4.88 -17.35 -11.19
N LYS A 231 5.65 -18.41 -11.46
CA LYS A 231 7.12 -18.30 -11.64
C LYS A 231 7.50 -17.32 -12.75
N ALA A 232 6.80 -17.35 -13.88
CA ALA A 232 7.08 -16.47 -15.01
C ALA A 232 6.81 -15.00 -14.67
N VAL A 233 5.69 -14.71 -14.00
CA VAL A 233 5.35 -13.35 -13.53
C VAL A 233 6.36 -12.87 -12.48
N ALA A 234 6.75 -13.73 -11.53
CA ALA A 234 7.76 -13.39 -10.52
C ALA A 234 9.11 -13.01 -11.16
N ARG A 235 9.54 -13.73 -12.21
CA ARG A 235 10.74 -13.37 -13.00
C ARG A 235 10.62 -12.04 -13.72
N SER A 236 9.43 -11.65 -14.15
CA SER A 236 9.22 -10.32 -14.75
C SER A 236 9.33 -9.23 -13.68
N LEU A 237 8.68 -9.45 -12.54
CA LEU A 237 8.68 -8.51 -11.42
C LEU A 237 10.08 -8.33 -10.81
N GLU A 238 10.86 -9.41 -10.67
CA GLU A 238 12.22 -9.31 -10.14
C GLU A 238 13.10 -8.37 -10.98
N LYS A 239 13.05 -8.46 -12.31
CA LYS A 239 13.80 -7.56 -13.19
C LYS A 239 13.40 -6.10 -13.00
N GLU A 240 12.09 -5.85 -12.98
CA GLU A 240 11.55 -4.51 -12.73
C GLU A 240 12.01 -3.97 -11.37
N TRP A 241 11.93 -4.79 -10.32
CA TRP A 241 12.28 -4.39 -8.96
C TRP A 241 13.79 -4.17 -8.79
N ALA A 242 14.62 -4.98 -9.43
CA ALA A 242 16.07 -4.82 -9.40
C ALA A 242 16.49 -3.47 -9.99
N ASP A 243 15.88 -3.07 -11.11
CA ASP A 243 16.13 -1.77 -11.73
C ASP A 243 15.61 -0.62 -10.85
N ASP A 244 14.41 -0.76 -10.28
CA ASP A 244 13.83 0.24 -9.37
C ASP A 244 14.66 0.42 -8.09
N LEU A 245 15.15 -0.68 -7.49
CA LEU A 245 16.01 -0.66 -6.31
C LEU A 245 17.34 0.02 -6.61
N ALA A 246 17.96 -0.28 -7.76
CA ALA A 246 19.22 0.34 -8.17
C ALA A 246 19.05 1.85 -8.41
N SER A 247 17.95 2.25 -9.07
CA SER A 247 17.60 3.65 -9.29
C SER A 247 17.37 4.41 -7.97
N LEU A 248 16.64 3.79 -7.03
CA LEU A 248 16.39 4.34 -5.71
C LEU A 248 17.69 4.51 -4.91
N ALA A 249 18.54 3.48 -4.89
CA ALA A 249 19.85 3.53 -4.21
C ALA A 249 20.75 4.64 -4.77
N ALA A 250 20.83 4.77 -6.10
CA ALA A 250 21.60 5.82 -6.75
C ALA A 250 21.07 7.22 -6.40
N SER A 251 19.75 7.40 -6.39
CA SER A 251 19.11 8.67 -6.03
C SER A 251 19.40 9.06 -4.57
N ASP A 252 19.29 8.11 -3.65
CA ASP A 252 19.56 8.36 -2.23
C ASP A 252 21.03 8.67 -1.97
N ARG A 253 21.96 7.93 -2.58
CA ARG A 253 23.40 8.22 -2.48
C ARG A 253 23.72 9.62 -2.95
N GLU A 254 23.13 10.06 -4.06
CA GLU A 254 23.33 11.42 -4.55
C GLU A 254 22.79 12.46 -3.56
N ARG A 255 21.61 12.24 -2.97
CA ARG A 255 21.07 13.15 -1.94
C ARG A 255 21.94 13.20 -0.68
N VAL A 256 22.48 12.06 -0.25
CA VAL A 256 23.40 11.97 0.88
C VAL A 256 24.71 12.70 0.56
N ARG A 257 25.26 12.51 -0.64
CA ARG A 257 26.46 13.22 -1.11
C ARG A 257 26.25 14.73 -1.09
N LEU A 258 25.14 15.22 -1.66
CA LEU A 258 24.79 16.65 -1.67
C LEU A 258 24.62 17.24 -0.26
N TYR A 259 24.18 16.44 0.72
CA TYR A 259 24.11 16.86 2.11
C TYR A 259 25.50 17.10 2.73
N PHE A 260 26.45 16.19 2.50
CA PHE A 260 27.80 16.28 3.07
C PHE A 260 28.73 17.25 2.32
N ASP A 261 28.54 17.44 1.02
CA ASP A 261 29.44 18.26 0.19
C ASP A 261 29.36 19.78 0.49
N ARG A 262 28.50 20.25 1.41
CA ARG A 262 28.29 21.67 1.84
C ARG A 262 28.01 22.69 0.72
N GLU A 263 28.19 22.35 -0.54
CA GLU A 263 27.70 23.09 -1.70
C GLU A 263 26.20 22.87 -1.83
N VAL A 264 25.42 23.36 -0.84
CA VAL A 264 23.97 23.19 -0.82
C VAL A 264 23.40 23.75 -2.12
N PRO A 265 22.85 22.92 -3.02
CA PRO A 265 22.07 23.42 -4.14
C PRO A 265 20.88 24.16 -3.54
N ARG A 266 20.67 25.42 -3.97
CA ARG A 266 19.55 26.27 -3.52
C ARG A 266 18.28 25.43 -3.41
N LEU A 267 17.63 25.48 -2.23
CA LEU A 267 16.31 24.91 -1.97
C LEU A 267 15.46 24.98 -3.23
N GLN A 268 15.06 23.82 -3.77
CA GLN A 268 14.21 23.76 -4.95
C GLN A 268 13.01 24.67 -4.70
N THR A 269 12.86 25.68 -5.58
CA THR A 269 11.76 26.64 -5.47
C THR A 269 10.44 25.89 -5.53
N GLN A 270 9.40 26.44 -4.90
CA GLN A 270 8.05 25.88 -4.94
C GLN A 270 7.60 25.57 -6.38
N GLU A 271 7.97 26.41 -7.35
CA GLU A 271 7.77 26.17 -8.78
C GLU A 271 8.43 24.89 -9.30
N TYR A 272 9.65 24.56 -8.84
CA TYR A 272 10.32 23.33 -9.27
C TYR A 272 9.60 22.10 -8.72
N ARG A 273 9.18 22.14 -7.44
CA ARG A 273 8.38 21.06 -6.82
C ARG A 273 7.04 20.89 -7.53
N GLU A 274 6.34 21.98 -7.82
CA GLU A 274 5.08 21.96 -8.56
C GLU A 274 5.29 21.42 -9.98
N ARG A 275 6.37 21.84 -10.68
CA ARG A 275 6.67 21.35 -12.03
C ARG A 275 7.01 19.86 -12.05
N GLU A 276 7.83 19.38 -11.11
CA GLU A 276 8.10 17.94 -10.95
C GLU A 276 6.82 17.16 -10.62
N TYR A 277 6.00 17.71 -9.71
CA TYR A 277 4.71 17.14 -9.34
C TYR A 277 3.78 17.02 -10.55
N TYR A 278 3.65 18.06 -11.38
CA TYR A 278 2.82 18.01 -12.59
C TYR A 278 3.39 17.08 -13.67
N LEU A 279 4.72 17.02 -13.84
CA LEU A 279 5.36 16.09 -14.79
C LEU A 279 5.18 14.62 -14.36
N LYS A 280 5.25 14.33 -13.05
CA LYS A 280 5.00 12.98 -12.50
C LYS A 280 3.51 12.63 -12.47
N MET A 281 2.63 13.61 -12.23
CA MET A 281 1.16 13.42 -12.18
C MET A 281 0.53 13.19 -13.55
N GLN A 282 1.20 13.56 -14.65
CA GLN A 282 0.63 13.40 -15.98
C GLN A 282 0.67 11.96 -16.53
N VAL A 283 1.29 11.02 -15.80
CA VAL A 283 1.31 9.61 -16.20
C VAL A 283 0.15 8.87 -15.54
N VAL A 284 -1.03 8.98 -16.15
CA VAL A 284 -2.20 8.17 -15.80
C VAL A 284 -1.81 6.69 -15.85
N ALA A 285 -1.94 5.98 -14.72
CA ALA A 285 -1.81 4.52 -14.72
C ALA A 285 -2.87 3.94 -15.67
N GLY A 286 -2.43 3.35 -16.78
CA GLY A 286 -3.30 2.82 -17.84
C GLY A 286 -3.59 3.75 -19.03
N GLY A 287 -2.89 4.88 -19.18
CA GLY A 287 -2.89 5.61 -20.45
C GLY A 287 -1.93 4.96 -21.47
N GLU A 288 -2.33 4.90 -22.74
CA GLU A 288 -1.46 4.54 -23.89
C GLU A 288 -0.08 5.20 -23.73
N GLY A 289 0.95 4.43 -23.40
CA GLY A 289 2.29 4.95 -23.10
C GLY A 289 2.96 4.36 -21.85
N ASP A 290 2.26 3.61 -21.02
CA ASP A 290 2.84 2.79 -19.94
C ASP A 290 3.31 1.41 -20.46
N ASP A 291 3.80 1.35 -21.72
CA ASP A 291 4.17 0.12 -22.43
C ASP A 291 5.47 -0.52 -21.89
N GLN A 292 6.02 0.00 -20.80
CA GLN A 292 7.30 -0.42 -20.22
C GLN A 292 7.06 -1.21 -18.92
N GLY A 293 6.55 -2.44 -19.03
CA GLY A 293 6.53 -3.41 -17.91
C GLY A 293 5.18 -4.06 -17.62
N THR A 294 5.08 -4.64 -16.42
CA THR A 294 3.84 -5.24 -15.90
C THR A 294 2.74 -4.18 -15.73
N PRO A 295 1.44 -4.56 -15.79
CA PRO A 295 0.32 -3.61 -15.70
C PRO A 295 0.26 -2.83 -14.38
N LEU A 296 1.03 -3.26 -13.38
CA LEU A 296 1.11 -2.63 -12.05
C LEU A 296 2.51 -2.02 -11.78
N TYR A 297 3.34 -1.80 -12.80
CA TYR A 297 4.74 -1.38 -12.65
C TYR A 297 4.92 -0.21 -11.67
N LYS A 298 4.21 0.92 -11.84
CA LYS A 298 4.33 2.07 -10.92
C LYS A 298 3.91 1.76 -9.48
N LEU A 299 2.90 0.91 -9.30
CA LEU A 299 2.46 0.47 -7.97
C LEU A 299 3.49 -0.46 -7.32
N ASN A 300 4.19 -1.24 -8.14
CA ASN A 300 5.27 -2.11 -7.72
C ASN A 300 6.48 -1.28 -7.28
N ALA A 301 6.94 -0.31 -8.09
CA ALA A 301 8.03 0.59 -7.74
C ALA A 301 7.81 1.29 -6.38
N ARG A 302 6.61 1.85 -6.16
CA ARG A 302 6.24 2.48 -4.87
C ARG A 302 6.20 1.50 -3.70
N LEU A 303 5.71 0.28 -3.92
CA LEU A 303 5.68 -0.75 -2.88
C LEU A 303 7.10 -1.15 -2.48
N VAL A 304 7.98 -1.36 -3.45
CA VAL A 304 9.39 -1.71 -3.24
C VAL A 304 10.10 -0.59 -2.50
N ALA A 305 9.90 0.67 -2.88
CA ALA A 305 10.47 1.82 -2.18
C ALA A 305 10.00 1.91 -0.71
N ARG A 306 8.71 1.68 -0.44
CA ARG A 306 8.17 1.63 0.93
C ARG A 306 8.75 0.47 1.73
N PHE A 307 8.87 -0.71 1.12
CA PHE A 307 9.48 -1.87 1.76
C PHE A 307 10.94 -1.61 2.11
N ALA A 308 11.74 -1.09 1.19
CA ALA A 308 13.13 -0.72 1.43
C ALA A 308 13.25 0.33 2.54
N THR A 309 12.40 1.36 2.53
CA THR A 309 12.35 2.38 3.58
C THR A 309 12.02 1.79 4.95
N ARG A 310 11.09 0.84 5.00
CA ARG A 310 10.72 0.14 6.24
C ARG A 310 11.90 -0.64 6.82
N VAL A 311 12.59 -1.40 5.98
CA VAL A 311 13.77 -2.19 6.39
C VAL A 311 14.91 -1.27 6.83
N ALA A 312 15.13 -0.17 6.10
CA ALA A 312 16.13 0.84 6.46
C ALA A 312 15.84 1.53 7.79
N LEU A 313 14.57 1.84 8.07
CA LEU A 313 14.16 2.45 9.33
C LEU A 313 14.40 1.52 10.53
N HIS A 314 14.09 0.22 10.38
CA HIS A 314 14.44 -0.78 11.39
C HIS A 314 15.96 -0.88 11.59
N SER A 315 16.72 -1.00 10.51
CA SER A 315 18.19 -1.07 10.55
C SER A 315 18.81 0.13 11.28
N LEU A 316 18.28 1.34 11.01
CA LEU A 316 18.75 2.56 11.67
C LEU A 316 18.43 2.59 13.18
N VAL A 317 17.26 2.08 13.58
CA VAL A 317 16.91 1.95 15.01
C VAL A 317 17.84 0.96 15.70
N ASP A 318 18.09 -0.19 15.09
CA ASP A 318 18.98 -1.23 15.62
C ASP A 318 20.41 -0.70 15.74
N GLU A 319 20.92 -0.03 14.70
CA GLU A 319 22.23 0.61 14.68
C GLU A 319 22.40 1.62 15.84
N LEU A 320 21.40 2.46 16.09
CA LEU A 320 21.47 3.42 17.19
C LEU A 320 21.47 2.75 18.57
N GLN A 321 20.68 1.68 18.74
CA GLN A 321 20.64 0.92 19.98
C GLN A 321 21.98 0.21 20.26
N GLU A 322 22.58 -0.39 19.22
CA GLU A 322 23.90 -1.02 19.32
C GLU A 322 24.99 -0.01 19.69
N ASN A 323 24.97 1.17 19.08
CA ASN A 323 25.92 2.25 19.39
C ASN A 323 25.81 2.72 20.85
N ILE A 324 24.60 2.79 21.41
CA ILE A 324 24.37 3.10 22.83
C ILE A 324 24.90 1.97 23.72
N ALA A 325 24.60 0.71 23.38
CA ALA A 325 25.06 -0.44 24.14
C ALA A 325 26.60 -0.54 24.15
N ALA A 326 27.25 -0.25 23.02
CA ALA A 326 28.70 -0.21 22.89
C ALA A 326 29.30 0.95 23.72
N ALA A 327 28.68 2.13 23.70
CA ALA A 327 29.13 3.27 24.49
C ALA A 327 29.07 2.98 26.00
N ALA A 328 27.99 2.35 26.48
CA ALA A 328 27.85 1.95 27.87
C ALA A 328 28.95 0.96 28.33
N GLN A 329 29.37 0.05 27.44
CA GLN A 329 30.46 -0.90 27.70
C GLN A 329 31.85 -0.25 27.71
N SER A 330 32.03 0.85 26.96
CA SER A 330 33.29 1.60 26.88
C SER A 330 33.52 2.61 28.00
N SER A 331 32.64 2.69 29.00
CA SER A 331 32.57 3.74 30.04
C SER A 331 33.76 3.83 31.02
N ASP A 332 34.84 3.08 30.79
CA ASP A 332 36.10 3.18 31.55
C ASP A 332 36.91 4.46 31.23
N GLY A 333 36.44 5.30 30.29
CA GLY A 333 37.17 6.48 29.80
C GLY A 333 36.32 7.74 29.60
N GLY A 334 35.96 8.44 30.69
CA GLY A 334 35.78 9.91 30.72
C GLY A 334 34.86 10.59 29.69
N GLY A 335 33.93 9.88 29.04
CA GLY A 335 32.96 10.50 28.11
C GLY A 335 32.06 11.51 28.81
N SER A 336 31.78 12.64 28.15
CA SER A 336 30.87 13.67 28.68
C SER A 336 29.48 13.07 28.86
N SER A 337 28.95 13.09 30.09
CA SER A 337 27.60 12.58 30.41
C SER A 337 26.48 13.16 29.54
N VAL A 338 26.69 14.37 29.00
CA VAL A 338 25.73 15.08 28.13
C VAL A 338 25.57 14.40 26.77
N ASP A 339 26.64 13.81 26.23
CA ASP A 339 26.62 13.16 24.92
C ASP A 339 25.92 11.80 24.96
N GLU A 340 26.02 11.10 26.11
CA GLU A 340 25.29 9.84 26.33
C GLU A 340 23.79 10.09 26.46
N GLU A 341 23.40 11.09 27.25
CA GLU A 341 21.98 11.46 27.41
C GLU A 341 21.34 11.88 26.08
N THR A 342 22.06 12.67 25.27
CA THR A 342 21.58 13.11 23.95
C THR A 342 21.39 11.92 23.01
N ARG A 343 22.34 10.98 22.98
CA ARG A 343 22.25 9.75 22.17
C ARG A 343 21.06 8.89 22.57
N GLN A 344 20.87 8.71 23.88
CA GLN A 344 19.74 7.95 24.40
C GLN A 344 18.39 8.58 24.04
N LYS A 345 18.28 9.91 24.17
CA LYS A 345 17.09 10.67 23.74
C LYS A 345 16.82 10.53 22.23
N ALA A 346 17.87 10.61 21.41
CA ALA A 346 17.74 10.44 19.96
C ALA A 346 17.24 9.05 19.57
N ALA A 347 17.78 7.99 20.19
CA ALA A 347 17.33 6.63 19.93
C ALA A 347 15.89 6.38 20.42
N GLN A 348 15.52 6.90 21.59
CA GLN A 348 14.15 6.82 22.10
C GLN A 348 13.16 7.53 21.17
N TRP A 349 13.53 8.71 20.67
CA TRP A 349 12.72 9.44 19.71
C TRP A 349 12.59 8.69 18.39
N LEU A 350 13.69 8.18 17.81
CA LEU A 350 13.64 7.43 16.56
C LEU A 350 12.81 6.14 16.71
N LEU A 351 12.88 5.48 17.87
CA LEU A 351 12.04 4.34 18.18
C LEU A 351 10.56 4.73 18.18
N HIS A 352 10.19 5.84 18.85
CA HIS A 352 8.82 6.36 18.82
C HIS A 352 8.37 6.70 17.39
N PHE A 353 9.21 7.43 16.64
CA PHE A 353 8.97 7.75 15.23
C PHE A 353 8.75 6.47 14.40
N SER A 354 9.57 5.44 14.59
CA SER A 354 9.41 4.17 13.89
C SER A 354 8.10 3.46 14.24
N ASN A 355 7.69 3.46 15.51
CA ASN A 355 6.43 2.86 15.94
C ASN A 355 5.21 3.53 15.30
N GLU A 356 5.29 4.83 15.01
CA GLU A 356 4.25 5.56 14.29
C GLU A 356 4.28 5.29 12.77
N TRP A 357 5.47 5.31 12.17
CA TRP A 357 5.61 5.28 10.71
C TRP A 357 5.62 3.87 10.11
N LEU A 358 6.07 2.84 10.83
CA LEU A 358 6.08 1.47 10.32
C LEU A 358 4.68 0.94 9.98
N PRO A 359 3.62 1.13 10.81
CA PRO A 359 2.26 0.78 10.42
C PRO A 359 1.75 1.55 9.20
N ARG A 360 2.17 2.81 9.03
CA ARG A 360 1.80 3.66 7.88
C ARG A 360 2.47 3.16 6.60
N LEU A 361 3.78 2.87 6.64
CA LEU A 361 4.52 2.26 5.54
C LEU A 361 3.91 0.91 5.13
N ARG A 362 3.53 0.09 6.12
CA ARG A 362 2.87 -1.20 5.89
C ARG A 362 1.56 -1.04 5.14
N LYS A 363 0.66 -0.17 5.61
CA LYS A 363 -0.65 0.03 4.95
C LYS A 363 -0.52 0.75 3.60
N GLY A 364 0.45 1.67 3.51
CA GLY A 364 0.56 2.60 2.39
C GLY A 364 -0.35 3.80 2.49
N ALA A 365 -0.36 4.55 1.39
CA ALA A 365 -1.07 5.81 1.27
C ALA A 365 -2.57 5.72 1.58
N ASP A 366 -2.95 6.34 2.72
CA ASP A 366 -4.30 6.63 3.23
C ASP A 366 -5.43 5.68 2.79
N ASP A 367 -5.21 4.38 3.01
CA ASP A 367 -6.17 3.34 2.68
C ASP A 367 -7.52 3.52 3.43
N ALA A 368 -7.49 4.10 4.63
CA ALA A 368 -8.69 4.41 5.39
C ALA A 368 -9.58 5.45 4.67
N LYS A 369 -8.98 6.54 4.18
CA LYS A 369 -9.69 7.57 3.42
C LYS A 369 -10.17 7.03 2.08
N ARG A 370 -9.38 6.15 1.44
CA ARG A 370 -9.79 5.44 0.21
C ARG A 370 -11.02 4.56 0.43
N ARG A 371 -11.02 3.72 1.47
CA ARG A 371 -12.16 2.86 1.83
C ARG A 371 -13.41 3.69 2.12
N GLY A 372 -13.25 4.89 2.68
CA GLY A 372 -14.33 5.84 2.92
C GLY A 372 -14.93 6.51 1.67
N MET A 373 -14.18 6.63 0.56
CA MET A 373 -14.65 7.27 -0.68
C MET A 373 -15.52 6.37 -1.58
N GLY A 374 -15.75 5.12 -1.19
CA GLY A 374 -16.59 4.17 -1.92
C GLY A 374 -15.92 3.59 -3.17
N THR A 375 -16.64 2.67 -3.83
CA THR A 375 -16.17 2.00 -5.04
C THR A 375 -16.24 2.95 -6.23
N PRO A 376 -15.14 3.18 -6.97
CA PRO A 376 -15.18 4.01 -8.15
C PRO A 376 -16.13 3.38 -9.20
N PRO A 377 -16.76 4.18 -10.07
CA PRO A 377 -17.58 3.66 -11.14
C PRO A 377 -16.81 2.66 -12.02
N PRO A 378 -17.46 1.63 -12.60
CA PRO A 378 -16.83 0.71 -13.54
C PRO A 378 -16.12 1.47 -14.67
N GLY A 379 -14.87 1.13 -14.95
CA GLY A 379 -14.05 1.78 -15.99
C GLY A 379 -13.29 3.04 -15.54
N GLN A 380 -13.43 3.48 -14.28
CA GLN A 380 -12.58 4.51 -13.70
C GLN A 380 -11.61 3.89 -12.69
N TRP A 381 -10.32 3.90 -13.02
CA TRP A 381 -9.26 3.63 -12.05
C TRP A 381 -9.20 4.80 -11.07
N GLN A 382 -9.44 4.53 -9.79
CA GLN A 382 -9.40 5.55 -8.75
C GLN A 382 -7.97 6.10 -8.66
N ARG A 383 -7.83 7.44 -8.72
CA ARG A 383 -6.54 8.10 -8.52
C ARG A 383 -5.96 7.66 -7.18
N LEU A 384 -4.69 7.24 -7.19
CA LEU A 384 -3.91 6.94 -6.00
C LEU A 384 -3.78 8.23 -5.18
N CYS A 385 -4.50 8.32 -4.07
CA CYS A 385 -4.33 9.42 -3.11
C CYS A 385 -3.01 9.30 -2.36
N ASP A 386 -2.56 10.45 -1.85
CA ASP A 386 -1.34 10.63 -1.06
C ASP A 386 -1.45 9.97 0.31
N GLY A 387 -0.38 9.35 0.73
CA GLY A 387 -0.16 8.93 2.11
C GLY A 387 1.16 8.18 2.16
N ALA A 388 1.64 7.87 3.37
CA ALA A 388 3.04 7.62 3.66
C ALA A 388 3.80 6.82 2.58
N ASP A 389 4.35 7.54 1.63
CA ASP A 389 5.29 7.03 0.66
C ASP A 389 6.67 6.95 1.32
N ALA A 390 7.58 6.25 0.65
CA ALA A 390 8.98 6.16 1.03
C ALA A 390 9.60 7.56 1.29
N GLU A 391 9.24 8.55 0.49
CA GLU A 391 9.74 9.92 0.62
C GLU A 391 9.07 10.70 1.76
N ASP A 392 7.79 10.43 2.05
CA ASP A 392 7.07 11.11 3.14
C ASP A 392 7.72 10.83 4.50
N VAL A 393 8.22 9.62 4.73
CA VAL A 393 8.96 9.26 5.95
C VAL A 393 10.24 10.09 6.06
N THR A 394 11.00 10.19 4.98
CA THR A 394 12.27 10.94 4.98
C THR A 394 12.06 12.44 5.16
N GLU A 395 10.95 12.97 4.64
CA GLU A 395 10.56 14.37 4.78
C GLU A 395 9.96 14.65 6.16
N ALA A 396 9.14 13.75 6.70
CA ALA A 396 8.60 13.87 8.04
C ALA A 396 9.71 13.83 9.10
N LEU A 397 10.70 12.96 8.93
CA LEU A 397 11.87 12.92 9.80
C LEU A 397 12.62 14.27 9.78
N TRP A 398 12.61 14.98 8.65
CA TRP A 398 13.18 16.32 8.52
C TRP A 398 12.32 17.41 9.20
N GLN A 399 10.99 17.28 9.18
CA GLN A 399 10.05 18.31 9.65
C GLN A 399 9.65 18.17 11.13
N GLU A 400 9.51 16.96 11.64
CA GLU A 400 9.00 16.67 12.99
C GLU A 400 10.13 16.76 14.02
N LEU A 401 10.50 17.99 14.38
CA LEU A 401 11.64 18.26 15.24
C LEU A 401 11.19 18.40 16.72
N PRO A 402 11.64 17.51 17.64
CA PRO A 402 11.52 17.77 19.06
C PRO A 402 12.46 18.90 19.48
N GLN A 403 11.95 19.88 20.24
CA GLN A 403 12.75 20.99 20.78
C GLN A 403 14.00 20.52 21.57
N LEU A 404 14.01 19.26 22.00
CA LEU A 404 15.13 18.57 22.66
C LEU A 404 16.47 18.66 21.93
N PHE A 405 16.51 18.89 20.61
CA PHE A 405 17.76 19.00 19.85
C PHE A 405 18.30 20.43 19.67
N ALA A 406 17.56 21.46 20.13
CA ALA A 406 17.95 22.85 19.90
C ALA A 406 19.21 23.28 20.69
N GLU A 407 19.48 22.65 21.84
CA GLU A 407 20.50 23.09 22.81
C GLU A 407 21.83 22.33 22.75
N VAL A 408 21.96 21.32 21.89
CA VAL A 408 23.14 20.45 21.81
C VAL A 408 24.34 21.20 21.20
N ASN A 409 25.58 20.85 21.58
CA ASN A 409 26.81 21.45 21.06
C ASN A 409 26.96 21.22 19.54
N ASP A 410 27.62 22.14 18.81
CA ASP A 410 27.64 22.16 17.33
C ASP A 410 28.20 20.87 16.71
N GLU A 411 29.16 20.20 17.36
CA GLU A 411 29.73 18.93 16.87
C GLU A 411 28.74 17.77 17.02
N THR A 412 28.12 17.60 18.18
CA THR A 412 27.09 16.58 18.44
C THR A 412 25.77 16.83 17.69
N LYS A 413 25.45 18.10 17.38
CA LYS A 413 24.33 18.46 16.50
C LYS A 413 24.48 17.85 15.11
N THR A 414 25.70 17.70 14.59
CA THR A 414 25.89 17.16 13.23
C THR A 414 25.51 15.69 13.08
N LEU A 415 25.47 14.90 14.16
CA LEU A 415 25.21 13.46 14.09
C LEU A 415 23.73 13.10 14.32
N TYR A 416 23.03 13.86 15.16
CA TYR A 416 21.65 13.57 15.59
C TYR A 416 20.64 14.65 15.20
N ALA A 417 21.07 15.67 14.44
CA ALA A 417 20.13 16.59 13.82
C ALA A 417 19.17 15.83 12.87
N PRO A 418 17.93 16.29 12.73
CA PRO A 418 16.95 15.68 11.81
C PRO A 418 17.45 15.56 10.38
N GLU A 419 18.19 16.56 9.91
CA GLU A 419 18.80 16.53 8.59
C GLU A 419 19.84 15.42 8.46
N ALA A 420 20.63 15.21 9.52
CA ALA A 420 21.62 14.15 9.58
C ALA A 420 20.95 12.77 9.70
N LEU A 421 19.88 12.64 10.50
CA LEU A 421 19.10 11.41 10.62
C LEU A 421 18.37 11.08 9.32
N SER A 422 17.85 12.07 8.60
CA SER A 422 17.22 11.90 7.29
C SER A 422 18.24 11.49 6.22
N ALA A 423 19.41 12.14 6.20
CA ALA A 423 20.53 11.71 5.36
C ALA A 423 20.99 10.28 5.71
N ARG A 424 21.08 9.94 7.00
CA ARG A 424 21.46 8.59 7.45
C ARG A 424 20.41 7.55 7.08
N LEU A 425 19.12 7.85 7.21
CA LEU A 425 18.04 6.97 6.75
C LEU A 425 18.11 6.71 5.24
N ARG A 426 18.40 7.74 4.43
CA ARG A 426 18.61 7.58 2.99
C ARG A 426 19.84 6.74 2.68
N GLY A 427 20.95 6.94 3.41
CA GLY A 427 22.14 6.09 3.31
C GLY A 427 21.81 4.62 3.60
N ALA A 428 21.19 4.37 4.76
CA ALA A 428 20.73 3.04 5.15
C ALA A 428 19.77 2.44 4.11
N ARG A 429 18.87 3.24 3.52
CA ARG A 429 17.97 2.78 2.46
C ARG A 429 18.70 2.41 1.19
N ALA A 430 19.71 3.16 0.77
CA ALA A 430 20.53 2.80 -0.39
C ALA A 430 21.26 1.46 -0.18
N ASP A 431 21.81 1.23 1.01
CA ASP A 431 22.50 -0.02 1.34
C ASP A 431 21.51 -1.20 1.40
N VAL A 432 20.33 -0.98 1.97
CA VAL A 432 19.23 -1.94 1.97
C VAL A 432 18.78 -2.26 0.54
N CYS A 433 18.68 -1.27 -0.35
CA CYS A 433 18.29 -1.51 -1.74
C CYS A 433 19.27 -2.45 -2.46
N ASP A 434 20.57 -2.26 -2.28
CA ASP A 434 21.59 -3.14 -2.85
C ASP A 434 21.49 -4.56 -2.29
N MET A 435 21.32 -4.69 -0.97
CA MET A 435 21.12 -5.97 -0.29
C MET A 435 19.87 -6.69 -0.83
N LEU A 436 18.73 -6.00 -0.89
CA LEU A 436 17.46 -6.55 -1.38
C LEU A 436 17.55 -6.97 -2.86
N ALA A 437 18.26 -6.20 -3.68
CA ALA A 437 18.47 -6.55 -5.08
C ALA A 437 19.30 -7.84 -5.21
N GLU A 438 20.31 -8.03 -4.35
CA GLU A 438 21.08 -9.28 -4.33
C GLU A 438 20.27 -10.46 -3.80
N GLU A 439 19.51 -10.27 -2.72
CA GLU A 439 18.60 -11.30 -2.20
C GLU A 439 17.58 -11.76 -3.25
N LEU A 440 17.01 -10.82 -4.02
CA LEU A 440 16.12 -11.14 -5.14
C LEU A 440 16.83 -12.01 -6.18
N ARG A 441 18.05 -11.66 -6.60
CA ARG A 441 18.81 -12.46 -7.58
C ARG A 441 19.09 -13.87 -7.06
N VAL A 442 19.50 -14.00 -5.81
CA VAL A 442 19.78 -15.31 -5.18
C VAL A 442 18.50 -16.14 -5.10
N LEU A 443 17.39 -15.53 -4.67
CA LEU A 443 16.08 -16.17 -4.62
C LEU A 443 15.65 -16.67 -6.01
N MET A 444 15.84 -15.86 -7.05
CA MET A 444 15.49 -16.26 -8.41
C MET A 444 16.38 -17.36 -8.97
N ALA A 445 17.67 -17.36 -8.64
CA ALA A 445 18.61 -18.36 -9.09
C ALA A 445 18.35 -19.74 -8.47
N ASN A 446 18.03 -19.80 -7.18
CA ASN A 446 17.92 -21.06 -6.44
C ASN A 446 16.54 -21.71 -6.57
N GLU A 447 15.48 -20.92 -6.50
CA GLU A 447 14.13 -21.42 -6.19
C GLU A 447 13.17 -21.21 -7.37
N PHE A 448 13.48 -20.23 -8.23
CA PHE A 448 12.71 -19.94 -9.42
C PHE A 448 13.39 -20.37 -10.71
N SER A 449 14.59 -20.95 -10.70
CA SER A 449 15.14 -21.67 -11.86
C SER A 449 14.29 -22.90 -12.19
#